data_AF-A0A4S5BHA5-F1
#
_entry.id   AF-A0A4S5BHA5-F1
#
_cell.length_a   1.000
_cell.length_b   1.000
_cell.length_c   1.000
_cell.angle_alpha   90.00
_cell.angle_beta   90.00
_cell.angle_gamma   90.00
#
_symmetry.space_group_name_H-M   'P 1'
#
loop_
_entity.id
_entity.type
_entity.pdbx_description
1 polymer ?
#
loop_
_entity_poly.entity_id
_entity_poly.type
_entity_poly.pdbx_seq_one_letter_code
_entity_poly.pdbx_strand_id
1 'polypeptide(L)'
;MKLLLLAWMALGLVACSTNGQIQSSNEGGVQPHIRATSSDQVASSASLISTLLNQRHNWLEAKFIDVNSFPETITAANREMFDESGIVFSSVIPVTDTSLYLLRVGVFEDRQSQAGRFLAIFDEAGRVLQVFEDRTDGAAFSALRREPGRVLWVKCFECGQYDIVSRVPSGFVLD
;
A
#
# COMPACT_ATOMS: atom_id res chain seq x y z
N MET A 1 -17.35 -27.66 21.63
CA MET A 1 -18.29 -26.57 21.26
C MET A 1 -17.71 -25.90 20.03
N LYS A 2 -18.00 -26.37 18.80
CA LYS A 2 -19.15 -26.02 17.93
C LYS A 2 -19.35 -24.50 17.76
N LEU A 3 -18.96 -24.00 16.58
CA LEU A 3 -19.54 -22.93 15.72
C LEU A 3 -18.37 -22.40 14.84
N LEU A 4 -18.10 -22.92 13.63
CA LEU A 4 -18.89 -22.88 12.38
C LEU A 4 -19.44 -21.48 12.09
N LEU A 5 -18.80 -20.74 11.18
CA LEU A 5 -19.36 -19.66 10.33
C LEU A 5 -18.21 -19.12 9.45
N LEU A 6 -18.31 -18.93 8.13
CA LEU A 6 -19.18 -19.44 7.08
C LEU A 6 -18.58 -18.89 5.77
N ALA A 7 -18.39 -19.77 4.79
CA ALA A 7 -18.10 -19.40 3.41
C ALA A 7 -19.29 -18.63 2.80
N TRP A 8 -19.03 -17.65 1.93
CA TRP A 8 -20.07 -17.06 1.08
C TRP A 8 -19.56 -16.85 -0.35
N MET A 9 -19.98 -17.78 -1.23
CA MET A 9 -20.28 -17.52 -2.64
C MET A 9 -21.76 -17.13 -2.74
N ALA A 10 -22.13 -16.17 -3.60
CA ALA A 10 -23.20 -16.34 -4.60
C ALA A 10 -23.58 -15.03 -5.31
N LEU A 11 -23.54 -15.10 -6.65
CA LEU A 11 -24.42 -14.54 -7.69
C LEU A 11 -24.98 -13.11 -7.58
N GLY A 12 -24.78 -12.34 -8.66
CA GLY A 12 -25.61 -11.21 -9.02
C GLY A 12 -25.21 -10.54 -10.33
N LEU A 13 -25.52 -11.17 -11.47
CA LEU A 13 -25.51 -10.54 -12.81
C LEU A 13 -26.61 -9.48 -12.89
N VAL A 14 -26.27 -8.21 -13.12
CA VAL A 14 -27.08 -7.26 -13.92
C VAL A 14 -26.15 -6.24 -14.58
N ALA A 15 -26.17 -6.20 -15.92
CA ALA A 15 -25.57 -5.14 -16.72
C ALA A 15 -26.50 -3.92 -16.76
N CYS A 16 -25.94 -2.70 -16.71
CA CYS A 16 -26.54 -1.56 -17.40
C CYS A 16 -25.50 -0.47 -17.73
N SER A 17 -25.45 -0.20 -19.03
CA SER A 17 -24.75 0.87 -19.73
C SER A 17 -25.41 2.24 -19.46
N THR A 18 -24.66 3.34 -19.38
CA THR A 18 -24.63 4.39 -20.42
C THR A 18 -23.92 5.68 -19.97
N ASN A 19 -23.23 6.25 -20.95
CA ASN A 19 -22.56 7.54 -21.07
C ASN A 19 -23.26 8.76 -20.44
N GLY A 20 -22.44 9.69 -19.96
CA GLY A 20 -22.80 11.10 -19.81
C GLY A 20 -21.58 11.99 -20.01
N GLN A 21 -21.45 12.60 -21.20
CA GLN A 21 -20.53 13.71 -21.47
C GLN A 21 -21.01 14.98 -20.77
N ILE A 22 -20.08 15.75 -20.20
CA ILE A 22 -20.28 17.19 -19.94
C ILE A 22 -19.05 17.93 -20.47
N GLN A 23 -19.27 18.77 -21.49
CA GLN A 23 -18.36 19.85 -21.88
C GLN A 23 -18.71 21.10 -21.07
N SER A 24 -17.70 21.78 -20.55
CA SER A 24 -17.79 23.19 -20.15
C SER A 24 -16.49 23.90 -20.52
N SER A 25 -16.67 25.05 -21.15
CA SER A 25 -15.69 25.90 -21.80
C SER A 25 -15.06 26.94 -20.86
N ASN A 26 -13.83 27.33 -21.25
CA ASN A 26 -13.25 28.67 -21.24
C ASN A 26 -12.39 29.20 -20.08
N GLU A 27 -11.28 29.82 -20.54
CA GLU A 27 -10.47 30.92 -19.99
C GLU A 27 -9.21 30.61 -19.14
N GLY A 28 -8.06 30.63 -19.84
CA GLY A 28 -6.97 31.58 -19.58
C GLY A 28 -6.25 31.56 -18.23
N GLY A 29 -5.24 30.71 -18.09
CA GLY A 29 -4.24 30.80 -17.02
C GLY A 29 -2.94 30.09 -17.41
N VAL A 30 -1.83 30.81 -17.42
CA VAL A 30 -0.48 30.25 -17.64
C VAL A 30 0.08 29.74 -16.31
N GLN A 31 0.61 28.51 -16.33
CA GLN A 31 1.33 27.72 -15.30
C GLN A 31 0.51 26.72 -14.45
N PRO A 32 1.09 25.57 -14.04
CA PRO A 32 2.24 24.84 -14.57
C PRO A 32 1.82 23.48 -15.18
N HIS A 33 2.56 22.97 -16.16
CA HIS A 33 2.42 21.58 -16.60
C HIS A 33 2.92 20.64 -15.49
N ILE A 34 2.09 20.38 -14.48
CA ILE A 34 2.20 19.15 -13.69
C ILE A 34 1.75 18.06 -14.64
N ARG A 35 2.72 17.41 -15.28
CA ARG A 35 2.49 16.24 -16.11
C ARG A 35 1.89 15.20 -15.18
N ALA A 36 0.58 15.00 -15.26
CA ALA A 36 -0.06 13.82 -14.72
C ALA A 36 0.71 12.62 -15.30
N THR A 37 1.55 11.99 -14.49
CA THR A 37 2.13 10.70 -14.82
C THR A 37 0.96 9.78 -15.07
N SER A 38 0.80 9.33 -16.31
CA SER A 38 -0.33 8.49 -16.68
C SER A 38 -0.35 7.27 -15.76
N SER A 39 -1.56 6.83 -15.39
CA SER A 39 -1.80 5.64 -14.56
C SER A 39 -0.96 4.43 -15.04
N ASP A 40 -0.77 4.32 -16.35
CA ASP A 40 0.02 3.27 -17.00
C ASP A 40 1.52 3.29 -16.64
N GLN A 41 2.13 4.47 -16.44
CA GLN A 41 3.54 4.58 -16.05
C GLN A 41 3.77 4.21 -14.58
N VAL A 42 2.79 4.52 -13.72
CA VAL A 42 2.83 4.15 -12.30
C VAL A 42 2.64 2.63 -12.14
N ALA A 43 1.71 2.04 -12.89
CA ALA A 43 1.49 0.60 -12.92
C ALA A 43 2.70 -0.18 -13.44
N SER A 44 3.34 0.31 -14.51
CA SER A 44 4.56 -0.28 -15.08
C SER A 44 5.73 -0.26 -14.09
N SER A 45 5.92 0.86 -13.38
CA SER A 45 6.98 1.00 -12.38
C SER A 45 6.76 0.09 -11.17
N ALA A 46 5.52 -0.04 -10.69
CA ALA A 46 5.19 -0.94 -9.59
C ALA A 46 5.43 -2.42 -9.94
N SER A 47 5.08 -2.84 -11.15
CA SER A 47 5.30 -4.21 -11.64
C SER A 47 6.80 -4.56 -11.76
N LEU A 48 7.62 -3.62 -12.24
CA LEU A 48 9.07 -3.79 -12.31
C LEU A 48 9.70 -3.90 -10.92
N ILE A 49 9.26 -3.06 -9.97
CA ILE A 49 9.74 -3.12 -8.58
C ILE A 49 9.37 -4.46 -7.94
N SER A 50 8.12 -4.91 -8.06
CA SER A 50 7.71 -6.22 -7.55
C SER A 50 8.54 -7.35 -8.13
N THR A 51 8.85 -7.31 -9.44
CA THR A 51 9.72 -8.30 -10.08
C THR A 51 11.13 -8.33 -9.46
N LEU A 52 11.73 -7.15 -9.24
CA LEU A 52 13.04 -7.03 -8.59
C LEU A 52 13.02 -7.54 -7.14
N LEU A 53 11.94 -7.26 -6.41
CA LEU A 53 11.78 -7.75 -5.03
C LEU A 53 11.67 -9.29 -5.01
N ASN A 54 10.87 -9.87 -5.90
CA ASN A 54 10.73 -11.34 -5.99
C ASN A 54 12.07 -12.03 -6.22
N GLN A 55 12.90 -11.46 -7.10
CA GLN A 55 14.24 -12.00 -7.39
C GLN A 55 15.19 -11.91 -6.19
N ARG A 56 15.15 -10.81 -5.44
CA ARG A 56 16.07 -10.59 -4.30
C ARG A 56 15.68 -11.36 -3.04
N HIS A 57 14.38 -11.54 -2.80
CA HIS A 57 13.85 -12.07 -1.54
C HIS A 57 13.33 -13.51 -1.63
N ASN A 58 13.56 -14.18 -2.76
CA ASN A 58 13.04 -15.52 -3.04
C ASN A 58 11.49 -15.60 -2.91
N TRP A 59 10.81 -14.52 -3.23
CA TRP A 59 9.35 -14.50 -3.28
C TRP A 59 8.87 -15.07 -4.61
N LEU A 60 7.75 -15.77 -4.55
CA LEU A 60 7.01 -16.17 -5.74
C LEU A 60 6.28 -14.95 -6.30
N GLU A 61 5.60 -14.22 -5.42
CA GLU A 61 4.83 -13.03 -5.75
C GLU A 61 4.92 -11.99 -4.64
N ALA A 62 4.99 -10.71 -5.02
CA ALA A 62 4.89 -9.59 -4.10
C ALA A 62 3.98 -8.51 -4.68
N LYS A 63 3.04 -8.07 -3.86
CA LYS A 63 2.04 -7.09 -4.22
C LYS A 63 2.04 -5.95 -3.20
N PHE A 64 2.25 -4.74 -3.69
CA PHE A 64 1.99 -3.55 -2.91
C PHE A 64 0.48 -3.41 -2.67
N ILE A 65 0.12 -3.05 -1.45
CA ILE A 65 -1.27 -2.75 -1.12
C ILE A 65 -1.52 -1.29 -1.52
N ASP A 66 -2.68 -1.03 -2.12
CA ASP A 66 -3.16 0.30 -2.42
C ASP A 66 -4.66 0.41 -2.07
N VAL A 67 -5.21 1.61 -2.22
CA VAL A 67 -6.64 1.88 -1.92
C VAL A 67 -7.61 1.16 -2.87
N ASN A 68 -7.12 0.62 -3.98
CA ASN A 68 -7.91 -0.19 -4.91
C ASN A 68 -7.80 -1.68 -4.59
N SER A 69 -6.91 -2.05 -3.67
CA SER A 69 -6.75 -3.42 -3.17
C SER A 69 -7.79 -3.80 -2.13
N PHE A 70 -8.66 -2.85 -1.73
CA PHE A 70 -9.82 -3.15 -0.92
C PHE A 70 -10.77 -4.08 -1.68
N PRO A 71 -11.20 -5.19 -1.07
CA PRO A 71 -12.17 -6.07 -1.71
C PRO A 71 -13.47 -5.29 -1.99
N GLU A 72 -14.10 -5.61 -3.12
CA GLU A 72 -15.37 -4.99 -3.55
C GLU A 72 -16.51 -5.15 -2.52
N THR A 73 -16.32 -6.04 -1.54
CA THR A 73 -17.24 -6.32 -0.45
C THR A 73 -17.11 -5.37 0.76
N ILE A 74 -16.19 -4.41 0.73
CA ILE A 74 -16.10 -3.39 1.79
C ILE A 74 -17.30 -2.45 1.72
N THR A 75 -18.02 -2.35 2.84
CA THR A 75 -19.12 -1.41 3.00
C THR A 75 -18.59 0.02 3.06
N ALA A 76 -19.45 1.00 2.70
CA ALA A 76 -19.10 2.41 2.82
C ALA A 76 -18.67 2.79 4.25
N ALA A 77 -19.34 2.23 5.27
CA ALA A 77 -18.98 2.45 6.68
C ALA A 77 -17.57 1.94 7.02
N ASN A 78 -17.17 0.77 6.51
CA ASN A 78 -15.82 0.24 6.74
C ASN A 78 -14.75 1.09 6.04
N ARG A 79 -15.08 1.70 4.89
CA ARG A 79 -14.19 2.64 4.20
C ARG A 79 -14.06 3.96 4.97
N GLU A 80 -15.17 4.50 5.47
CA GLU A 80 -15.15 5.70 6.32
C GLU A 80 -14.32 5.49 7.59
N MET A 81 -14.51 4.36 8.27
CA MET A 81 -13.68 3.98 9.42
C MET A 81 -12.18 3.86 9.06
N PHE A 82 -11.86 3.34 7.87
CA PHE A 82 -10.47 3.29 7.40
C PHE A 82 -9.92 4.70 7.17
N ASP A 83 -10.68 5.57 6.50
CA ASP A 83 -10.26 6.95 6.23
C ASP A 83 -10.05 7.75 7.54
N GLU A 84 -10.89 7.52 8.55
CA GLU A 84 -10.76 8.12 9.88
C GLU A 84 -9.61 7.55 10.73
N SER A 85 -9.20 6.30 10.46
CA SER A 85 -8.16 5.61 11.26
C SER A 85 -6.76 6.22 11.12
N GLY A 86 -6.54 7.07 10.12
CA GLY A 86 -5.22 7.63 9.79
C GLY A 86 -4.24 6.59 9.23
N ILE A 87 -4.74 5.40 8.85
CA ILE A 87 -3.97 4.36 8.20
C ILE A 87 -3.84 4.65 6.70
N VAL A 88 -2.65 4.43 6.15
CA VAL A 88 -2.33 4.60 4.74
C VAL A 88 -1.45 3.45 4.25
N PHE A 89 -1.48 3.12 2.97
CA PHE A 89 -0.60 2.07 2.40
C PHE A 89 0.73 2.59 1.87
N SER A 90 0.86 3.92 1.78
CA SER A 90 2.11 4.58 1.43
C SER A 90 2.25 5.88 2.20
N SER A 91 3.49 6.25 2.51
CA SER A 91 3.80 7.46 3.28
C SER A 91 5.13 8.03 2.83
N VAL A 92 5.20 9.34 2.69
CA VAL A 92 6.47 10.05 2.51
C VAL A 92 6.99 10.57 3.87
N ILE A 93 8.22 10.24 4.24
CA ILE A 93 8.88 10.73 5.46
C ILE A 93 10.00 11.69 5.09
N PRO A 94 10.01 12.92 5.63
CA PRO A 94 11.14 13.83 5.51
C PRO A 94 12.28 13.38 6.44
N VAL A 95 13.52 13.38 5.93
CA VAL A 95 14.73 13.17 6.74
C VAL A 95 15.55 14.44 6.91
N THR A 96 15.46 15.33 5.94
CA THR A 96 15.89 16.73 6.03
C THR A 96 14.80 17.59 5.40
N ASP A 97 14.99 18.90 5.41
CA ASP A 97 14.08 19.84 4.74
C ASP A 97 13.96 19.60 3.22
N THR A 98 14.90 18.84 2.63
CA THR A 98 15.01 18.66 1.17
C THR A 98 15.00 17.21 0.72
N SER A 99 15.00 16.24 1.64
CA SER A 99 15.11 14.82 1.29
C SER A 99 13.95 14.02 1.86
N LEU A 100 13.25 13.36 0.94
CA LEU A 100 12.06 12.58 1.19
C LEU A 100 12.33 11.09 0.93
N TYR A 101 11.77 10.23 1.77
CA TYR A 101 11.72 8.79 1.52
C TYR A 101 10.29 8.34 1.37
N LEU A 102 10.04 7.51 0.37
CA LEU A 102 8.73 6.89 0.18
C LEU A 102 8.74 5.52 0.87
N LEU A 103 7.76 5.29 1.73
CA LEU A 103 7.47 4.01 2.35
C LEU A 103 6.25 3.42 1.67
N ARG A 104 6.30 2.14 1.33
CA ARG A 104 5.16 1.38 0.83
C ARG A 104 5.10 0.02 1.49
N VAL A 105 3.90 -0.40 1.81
CA VAL A 105 3.66 -1.74 2.36
C VAL A 105 3.09 -2.69 1.32
N GLY A 106 3.32 -3.97 1.54
CA GLY A 106 2.75 -5.01 0.71
C GLY A 106 2.65 -6.36 1.41
N VAL A 107 2.17 -7.33 0.65
CA VAL A 107 2.13 -8.75 1.01
C VAL A 107 2.91 -9.54 -0.03
N PHE A 108 3.46 -10.67 0.39
CA PHE A 108 4.16 -11.58 -0.50
C PHE A 108 3.75 -13.03 -0.22
N GLU A 109 3.91 -13.88 -1.22
CA GLU A 109 3.96 -15.34 -1.06
C GLU A 109 5.34 -15.80 -1.52
N ASP A 110 6.00 -16.63 -0.72
CA ASP A 110 7.29 -17.18 -1.09
C ASP A 110 7.18 -18.50 -1.87
N ARG A 111 8.32 -19.03 -2.33
CA ARG A 111 8.35 -20.29 -3.09
C ARG A 111 7.98 -21.53 -2.29
N GLN A 112 7.80 -21.41 -0.98
CA GLN A 112 7.35 -22.46 -0.07
C GLN A 112 5.87 -22.28 0.28
N SER A 113 5.17 -21.38 -0.42
CA SER A 113 3.77 -20.99 -0.16
C SER A 113 3.56 -20.44 1.25
N GLN A 114 4.59 -19.81 1.82
CA GLN A 114 4.45 -19.01 3.03
C GLN A 114 4.08 -17.58 2.66
N ALA A 115 2.94 -17.14 3.18
CA ALA A 115 2.52 -15.76 3.06
C ALA A 115 3.22 -14.88 4.11
N GLY A 116 3.53 -13.66 3.72
CA GLY A 116 4.13 -12.67 4.60
C GLY A 116 3.73 -11.25 4.20
N ARG A 117 4.25 -10.30 4.95
CA ARG A 117 4.08 -8.87 4.72
C ARG A 117 5.43 -8.19 4.67
N PHE A 118 5.49 -7.08 3.96
CA PHE A 118 6.72 -6.31 3.86
C PHE A 118 6.48 -4.80 3.91
N LEU A 119 7.53 -4.11 4.30
CA LEU A 119 7.69 -2.66 4.20
C LEU A 119 8.90 -2.39 3.31
N ALA A 120 8.69 -1.71 2.19
CA ALA A 120 9.76 -1.25 1.32
C ALA A 120 9.95 0.26 1.44
N ILE A 121 11.22 0.68 1.48
CA ILE A 121 11.63 2.08 1.60
C ILE A 121 12.39 2.47 0.34
N PHE A 122 12.01 3.59 -0.25
CA PHE A 122 12.54 4.10 -1.50
C PHE A 122 13.13 5.50 -1.31
N ASP A 123 14.18 5.80 -2.07
CA ASP A 123 14.62 7.19 -2.25
C ASP A 123 13.73 7.96 -3.24
N GLU A 124 14.01 9.24 -3.40
CA GLU A 124 13.29 10.14 -4.32
C GLU A 124 13.40 9.73 -5.79
N ALA A 125 14.45 8.98 -6.15
CA ALA A 125 14.62 8.42 -7.49
C ALA A 125 13.84 7.11 -7.68
N GLY A 126 13.11 6.64 -6.67
CA GLY A 126 12.33 5.40 -6.70
C GLY A 126 13.17 4.13 -6.53
N ARG A 127 14.43 4.25 -6.08
CA ARG A 127 15.29 3.09 -5.83
C ARG A 127 14.98 2.50 -4.46
N VAL A 128 14.83 1.18 -4.40
CA VAL A 128 14.65 0.45 -3.13
C VAL A 128 15.94 0.55 -2.32
N LEU A 129 15.84 1.17 -1.14
CA LEU A 129 16.92 1.29 -0.17
C LEU A 129 16.94 0.12 0.80
N GLN A 130 15.76 -0.24 1.32
CA GLN A 130 15.62 -1.27 2.35
C GLN A 130 14.24 -1.91 2.27
N VAL A 131 14.19 -3.19 2.64
CA VAL A 131 12.97 -3.98 2.72
C VAL A 131 12.99 -4.72 4.05
N PHE A 132 11.91 -4.62 4.80
CA PHE A 132 11.66 -5.42 6.00
C PHE A 132 10.58 -6.44 5.71
N GLU A 133 10.72 -7.64 6.28
CA GLU A 133 9.77 -8.74 6.13
C GLU A 133 9.25 -9.16 7.49
N ASP A 134 7.98 -9.53 7.54
CA ASP A 134 7.38 -10.21 8.68
C ASP A 134 6.55 -11.40 8.18
N ARG A 135 6.86 -12.59 8.72
CA ARG A 135 6.28 -13.89 8.35
C ARG A 135 5.36 -14.45 9.43
N THR A 136 5.02 -13.66 10.44
CA THR A 136 4.12 -14.10 11.51
C THR A 136 2.76 -14.47 10.93
N ASP A 137 2.29 -15.68 11.28
CA ASP A 137 1.11 -16.34 10.74
C ASP A 137 -0.11 -15.39 10.62
N GLY A 138 -0.83 -15.48 9.49
CA GLY A 138 -2.01 -14.65 9.21
C GLY A 138 -1.71 -13.30 8.53
N ALA A 139 -0.63 -13.22 7.74
CA ALA A 139 -0.25 -12.01 7.00
C ALA A 139 -1.21 -11.68 5.83
N ALA A 140 -2.40 -11.20 6.16
CA ALA A 140 -3.38 -10.66 5.21
C ALA A 140 -3.41 -9.12 5.20
N PHE A 141 -2.69 -8.47 6.12
CA PHE A 141 -2.75 -7.04 6.32
C PHE A 141 -1.36 -6.44 6.55
N SER A 142 -1.14 -5.27 5.94
CA SER A 142 0.04 -4.44 6.14
C SER A 142 -0.37 -3.01 5.84
N ALA A 143 -0.05 -2.08 6.74
CA ALA A 143 -0.36 -0.67 6.53
C ALA A 143 0.62 0.23 7.29
N LEU A 144 0.50 1.53 7.10
CA LEU A 144 1.26 2.54 7.82
C LEU A 144 0.30 3.42 8.60
N ARG A 145 0.68 3.84 9.81
CA ARG A 145 -0.03 4.91 10.53
C ARG A 145 0.94 6.05 10.79
N ARG A 146 0.52 7.28 10.46
CA ARG A 146 1.27 8.48 10.80
C ARG A 146 0.88 8.96 12.17
N GLU A 147 1.89 9.24 12.98
CA GLU A 147 1.73 9.91 14.27
C GLU A 147 2.67 11.11 14.34
N PRO A 148 2.45 12.08 15.23
CA PRO A 148 3.35 13.21 15.40
C PRO A 148 4.79 12.73 15.62
N GLY A 149 5.67 13.02 14.66
CA GLY A 149 7.09 12.71 14.71
C GLY A 149 7.48 11.26 14.39
N ARG A 150 6.55 10.36 14.04
CA ARG A 150 6.88 8.97 13.71
C ARG A 150 5.93 8.31 12.73
N VAL A 151 6.38 7.23 12.11
CA VAL A 151 5.55 6.36 11.28
C VAL A 151 5.59 4.97 11.85
N LEU A 152 4.41 4.37 11.99
CA LEU A 152 4.25 3.00 12.46
C LEU A 152 4.00 2.09 11.27
N TRP A 153 4.70 0.96 11.21
CA TRP A 153 4.34 -0.16 10.35
C TRP A 153 3.32 -1.04 11.08
N VAL A 154 2.07 -0.98 10.62
CA VAL A 154 0.95 -1.71 11.19
C VAL A 154 0.89 -3.11 10.58
N LYS A 155 1.09 -4.11 11.44
CA LYS A 155 1.01 -5.54 11.09
C LYS A 155 -0.37 -6.09 11.42
N CYS A 156 -0.87 -5.86 12.63
CA CYS A 156 -2.25 -6.18 12.99
C CYS A 156 -2.88 -5.00 13.71
N PHE A 157 -3.90 -4.40 13.10
CA PHE A 157 -4.60 -3.27 13.70
C PHE A 157 -5.34 -3.65 14.98
N GLU A 158 -6.10 -4.75 14.94
CA GLU A 158 -6.90 -5.25 16.08
C GLU A 158 -6.04 -5.74 17.24
N CYS A 159 -4.90 -6.36 16.92
CA CYS A 159 -4.00 -6.96 17.91
C CYS A 159 -3.02 -5.94 18.51
N GLY A 160 -3.00 -4.70 18.02
CA GLY A 160 -2.04 -3.71 18.49
C GLY A 160 -0.59 -3.98 18.07
N GLN A 161 -0.35 -4.75 16.99
CA GLN A 161 1.00 -5.09 16.55
C GLN A 161 1.53 -4.07 15.55
N TYR A 162 2.50 -3.29 16.01
CA TYR A 162 3.13 -2.20 15.27
C TYR A 162 4.64 -2.20 15.52
N ASP A 163 5.41 -1.82 14.51
CA ASP A 163 6.80 -1.41 14.70
C ASP A 163 6.93 0.08 14.38
N ILE A 164 7.82 0.80 15.06
CA ILE A 164 8.18 2.17 14.73
C ILE A 164 9.25 2.15 13.63
N VAL A 165 9.03 2.89 12.54
CA VAL A 165 10.02 3.03 11.48
C VAL A 165 10.93 4.21 11.79
N SER A 166 12.18 3.91 12.13
CA SER A 166 13.18 4.91 12.53
C SER A 166 14.30 5.01 11.49
N ARG A 167 14.71 6.25 11.14
CA ARG A 167 15.92 6.50 10.34
C ARG A 167 17.12 6.60 11.27
N VAL A 168 18.16 5.82 10.98
CA VAL A 168 19.47 5.88 11.65
C VAL A 168 20.56 6.19 10.62
N PRO A 169 21.79 6.58 11.03
CA PRO A 169 22.85 6.93 10.08
C PRO A 169 23.16 5.83 9.04
N SER A 170 23.05 4.56 9.44
CA SER A 170 23.34 3.40 8.60
C SER A 170 22.19 2.93 7.72
N GLY A 171 20.95 3.38 7.94
CA GLY A 171 19.80 2.66 7.40
C GLY A 171 18.48 3.04 8.04
N PHE A 172 17.51 2.17 7.89
CA PHE A 172 16.27 2.19 8.66
C PHE A 172 16.29 1.03 9.65
N VAL A 173 15.60 1.21 10.76
CA VAL A 173 15.37 0.15 11.76
C VAL A 173 13.89 0.12 12.15
N LEU A 174 13.48 -1.01 12.73
CA LEU A 174 12.16 -1.25 13.29
C LEU A 174 12.32 -1.43 14.80
N ASP A 175 11.56 -0.65 15.58
CA ASP A 175 11.56 -0.67 17.04
C ASP A 175 10.18 -1.05 17.62
#